data_AF-A0A969A0D7-F1
#
_entry.id   AF-A0A969A0D7-F1
#
_cell.length_a   1.000
_cell.length_b   1.000
_cell.length_c   1.000
_cell.angle_alpha   90.00
_cell.angle_beta   90.00
_cell.angle_gamma   90.00
#
_symmetry.space_group_name_H-M   'P 1'
#
loop_
_entity.id
_entity.type
_entity.pdbx_description
1 polymer ?
#
loop_
_entity_poly.entity_id
_entity_poly.type
_entity_poly.pdbx_seq_one_letter_code
_entity_poly.pdbx_strand_id
1 'polypeptide(L)'
;MAVPLTPSPLPVLNQLGIDPARIRNMPPGSRRSRCRAIVNWLTQHRLPPQASNLEKVKGFIEAFYHLCEMEEWERAFSLISVPLNTPTREELHYQLKLWGYSQERTKLYQSLVDRVNHRGEEGWNARVLQCLGESYHSQGNYSQAKACYERSLSIFETLKDTLSAGALLTLLGEIYAALGDYDNASNHHRCTRQAFLKNRLNCQPKPYSCSILSQLN
;
A
#
# COMPACT_ATOMS: atom_id res chain seq x y z
N MET A 1 3.24 -31.34 -2.66
CA MET A 1 2.85 -30.63 -1.42
C MET A 1 2.28 -29.29 -1.82
N ALA A 2 1.10 -28.90 -1.32
CA ALA A 2 0.53 -27.59 -1.61
C ALA A 2 1.42 -26.49 -1.01
N VAL A 3 1.75 -25.46 -1.80
CA VAL A 3 2.53 -24.31 -1.32
C VAL A 3 1.70 -23.55 -0.28
N PRO A 4 2.22 -23.24 0.92
CA PRO A 4 1.49 -22.46 1.91
C PRO A 4 1.19 -21.06 1.38
N LEU A 5 0.01 -20.51 1.69
CA LEU A 5 -0.44 -19.20 1.23
C LEU A 5 0.51 -18.06 1.62
N THR A 6 1.09 -18.14 2.82
CA THR A 6 2.04 -17.16 3.33
C THR A 6 3.48 -17.55 2.97
N PRO A 7 4.38 -16.58 2.72
CA PRO A 7 5.78 -16.87 2.50
C PRO A 7 6.45 -17.43 3.75
N SER A 8 7.67 -17.96 3.57
CA SER A 8 8.46 -18.46 4.69
C SER A 8 8.70 -17.36 5.74
N PRO A 9 8.59 -17.67 7.05
CA PRO A 9 8.72 -16.66 8.10
C PRO A 9 10.13 -16.04 8.22
N LEU A 10 11.19 -16.80 7.90
CA LEU A 10 12.57 -16.35 8.11
C LEU A 10 12.95 -15.15 7.22
N PRO A 11 12.71 -15.16 5.89
CA PRO A 11 12.89 -13.97 5.06
C PRO A 11 12.13 -12.75 5.57
N VAL A 12 10.89 -12.92 6.02
CA VAL A 12 10.06 -11.83 6.55
C VAL A 12 10.68 -11.26 7.82
N LEU A 13 11.10 -12.10 8.77
CA LEU A 13 11.78 -11.66 9.99
C LEU A 13 13.08 -10.92 9.70
N ASN A 14 13.86 -11.39 8.73
CA ASN A 14 15.08 -10.71 8.29
C ASN A 14 14.77 -9.33 7.68
N GLN A 15 13.74 -9.21 6.84
CA GLN A 15 13.30 -7.94 6.29
C GLN A 15 12.86 -6.95 7.38
N LEU A 16 12.21 -7.44 8.44
CA LEU A 16 11.84 -6.63 9.60
C LEU A 16 13.03 -6.30 10.52
N GLY A 17 14.23 -6.84 10.27
CA GLY A 17 15.39 -6.70 11.15
C GLY A 17 15.19 -7.34 12.53
N ILE A 18 14.34 -8.37 12.62
CA ILE A 18 14.02 -9.08 13.86
C ILE A 18 14.75 -10.42 13.85
N ASP A 19 15.82 -10.52 14.65
CA ASP A 19 16.58 -11.76 14.81
C ASP A 19 16.16 -12.52 16.09
N PRO A 20 15.60 -13.74 15.97
CA PRO A 20 15.24 -14.58 17.11
C PRO A 20 16.39 -14.89 18.08
N ALA A 21 17.65 -14.95 17.60
CA ALA A 21 18.81 -15.16 18.45
C ALA A 21 19.09 -13.93 19.32
N ARG A 22 18.99 -12.72 18.74
CA ARG A 22 19.17 -11.45 19.48
C ARG A 22 18.10 -11.25 20.55
N ILE A 23 16.84 -11.66 20.29
CA ILE A 23 15.73 -11.52 21.25
C ILE A 23 16.00 -12.27 22.57
N ARG A 24 16.71 -13.41 22.52
CA ARG A 24 17.05 -14.19 23.73
C ARG A 24 17.96 -13.40 24.68
N ASN A 25 18.81 -12.54 24.13
CA ASN A 25 19.80 -11.75 24.86
C ASN A 25 19.32 -10.35 25.22
N MET A 26 18.11 -9.95 24.81
CA MET A 26 17.54 -8.66 25.19
C MET A 26 17.18 -8.62 26.68
N PRO A 27 17.30 -7.45 27.35
CA PRO A 27 16.82 -7.29 28.72
C PRO A 27 15.30 -7.57 28.79
N PRO A 28 14.80 -8.09 29.92
CA PRO A 28 13.37 -8.27 30.11
C PRO A 28 12.66 -6.91 30.00
N GLY A 29 11.56 -6.88 29.24
CA GLY A 29 10.82 -5.65 28.98
C GLY A 29 9.70 -5.83 27.95
N SER A 30 8.88 -4.80 27.80
CA SER A 30 7.75 -4.78 26.85
C SER A 30 8.22 -5.03 25.42
N ARG A 31 9.32 -4.39 24.99
CA ARG A 31 9.91 -4.56 23.65
C ARG A 31 10.31 -6.01 23.36
N ARG A 32 11.01 -6.68 24.30
CA ARG A 32 11.40 -8.10 24.16
C ARG A 32 10.18 -8.99 24.03
N SER A 33 9.15 -8.75 24.84
CA SER A 33 7.92 -9.54 24.84
C SER A 33 7.16 -9.40 23.51
N ARG A 34 7.04 -8.19 22.98
CA ARG A 34 6.41 -7.93 21.68
C ARG A 34 7.21 -8.54 20.52
N CYS A 35 8.54 -8.41 20.51
CA CYS A 35 9.38 -9.08 19.50
C CYS A 35 9.21 -10.61 19.54
N ARG A 36 9.11 -11.21 20.73
CA ARG A 36 8.86 -12.66 20.88
C ARG A 36 7.46 -13.04 20.38
N ALA A 37 6.45 -12.22 20.64
CA ALA A 37 5.10 -12.43 20.13
C ALA A 37 5.06 -12.40 18.59
N ILE A 38 5.73 -11.44 17.95
CA ILE A 38 5.88 -11.35 16.49
C ILE A 38 6.49 -12.65 15.94
N VAL A 39 7.62 -13.10 16.51
CA VAL A 39 8.27 -14.35 16.06
C VAL A 39 7.32 -15.54 16.23
N ASN A 40 6.62 -15.65 17.35
CA ASN A 40 5.68 -16.75 17.59
C ASN A 40 4.51 -16.75 16.59
N TRP A 41 3.90 -15.59 16.34
CA TRP A 41 2.80 -15.45 15.38
C TRP A 41 3.22 -15.81 13.95
N LEU A 42 4.44 -15.46 13.54
CA LEU A 42 4.92 -15.77 12.20
C LEU A 42 5.42 -17.21 12.04
N THR A 43 5.92 -17.86 13.10
CA THR A 43 6.59 -19.18 12.99
C THR A 43 5.78 -20.36 13.54
N GLN A 44 4.99 -20.15 14.59
CA GLN A 44 4.34 -21.23 15.33
C GLN A 44 2.85 -21.34 15.06
N HIS A 45 2.27 -20.41 14.29
CA HIS A 45 0.85 -20.41 14.00
C HIS A 45 0.50 -21.54 13.00
N ARG A 46 0.06 -22.69 13.53
CA ARG A 46 -0.48 -23.80 12.73
C ARG A 46 -1.98 -23.65 12.58
N LEU A 47 -2.46 -23.79 11.35
CA LEU A 47 -3.86 -23.60 11.00
C LEU A 47 -4.47 -24.87 10.41
N PRO A 48 -5.78 -25.09 10.60
CA PRO A 48 -6.47 -26.23 10.00
C PRO A 48 -6.49 -26.11 8.47
N PRO A 49 -6.53 -27.24 7.72
CA PRO A 49 -6.49 -27.24 6.26
C PRO A 49 -7.61 -26.44 5.58
N GLN A 50 -8.76 -26.31 6.25
CA GLN A 50 -9.96 -25.62 5.77
C GLN A 50 -10.04 -24.15 6.21
N ALA A 51 -8.98 -23.60 6.82
CA ALA A 51 -8.95 -22.21 7.25
C ALA A 51 -9.21 -21.25 6.08
N SER A 52 -9.98 -20.20 6.35
CA SER A 52 -10.20 -19.08 5.45
C SER A 52 -8.87 -18.39 5.10
N ASN A 53 -8.86 -17.62 4.01
CA ASN A 53 -7.67 -16.86 3.64
C ASN A 53 -7.30 -15.84 4.73
N LEU A 54 -8.29 -15.26 5.42
CA LEU A 54 -8.06 -14.34 6.54
C LEU A 54 -7.37 -15.01 7.73
N GLU A 55 -7.80 -16.22 8.12
CA GLU A 55 -7.16 -16.97 9.19
C GLU A 55 -5.71 -17.32 8.84
N LYS A 56 -5.46 -17.69 7.57
CA LYS A 56 -4.11 -17.98 7.04
C LYS A 56 -3.15 -16.81 7.16
N VAL A 57 -3.64 -15.58 7.04
CA VAL A 57 -2.81 -14.37 7.17
C VAL A 57 -2.89 -13.72 8.56
N LYS A 58 -3.64 -14.30 9.49
CA LYS A 58 -3.85 -13.73 10.84
C LYS A 58 -2.53 -13.48 11.57
N GLY A 59 -1.56 -14.38 11.47
CA GLY A 59 -0.24 -14.21 12.08
C GLY A 59 0.47 -12.92 11.61
N PHE A 60 0.29 -12.53 10.35
CA PHE A 60 0.84 -11.28 9.80
C PHE A 60 0.10 -10.06 10.35
N ILE A 61 -1.24 -10.14 10.48
CA ILE A 61 -2.06 -9.07 11.04
C ILE A 61 -1.74 -8.83 12.52
N GLU A 62 -1.57 -9.89 13.31
CA GLU A 62 -1.20 -9.77 14.73
C GLU A 62 0.23 -9.24 14.90
N ALA A 63 1.17 -9.73 14.09
CA ALA A 63 2.54 -9.20 14.06
C ALA A 63 2.56 -7.71 13.66
N PHE A 64 1.69 -7.28 12.75
CA PHE A 64 1.53 -5.87 12.38
C PHE A 64 1.12 -5.02 13.58
N TYR A 65 0.12 -5.42 14.35
CA TYR A 65 -0.32 -4.64 15.50
C TYR A 65 0.77 -4.56 16.57
N HIS A 66 1.54 -5.63 16.80
CA HIS A 66 2.69 -5.56 17.71
C HIS A 66 3.77 -4.59 17.24
N LEU A 67 3.99 -4.42 15.93
CA LEU A 67 4.89 -3.40 15.40
C LEU A 67 4.34 -1.99 15.60
N CYS A 68 3.04 -1.79 15.39
CA CYS A 68 2.36 -0.52 15.68
C CYS A 68 2.47 -0.13 17.16
N GLU A 69 2.31 -1.08 18.09
CA GLU A 69 2.47 -0.83 19.53
C GLU A 69 3.92 -0.53 19.95
N MET A 70 4.88 -0.83 19.08
CA MET A 70 6.29 -0.47 19.23
C MET A 70 6.65 0.83 18.49
N GLU A 71 5.67 1.48 17.86
CA GLU A 71 5.85 2.65 16.98
C GLU A 71 6.80 2.39 15.79
N GLU A 72 6.95 1.13 15.39
CA GLU A 72 7.77 0.70 14.26
C GLU A 72 6.95 0.76 12.96
N TRP A 73 6.44 1.95 12.61
CA TRP A 73 5.46 2.15 11.53
C TRP A 73 5.94 1.68 10.16
N GLU A 74 7.23 1.88 9.85
CA GLU A 74 7.84 1.43 8.60
C GLU A 74 7.88 -0.09 8.49
N ARG A 75 8.24 -0.75 9.59
CA ARG A 75 8.23 -2.22 9.66
C ARG A 75 6.81 -2.75 9.55
N ALA A 76 5.85 -2.07 10.18
CA ALA A 76 4.44 -2.43 10.09
C ALA A 76 3.95 -2.30 8.64
N PHE A 77 4.24 -1.20 7.95
CA PHE A 77 3.91 -1.03 6.53
C PHE A 77 4.61 -2.09 5.67
N SER A 78 5.92 -2.31 5.87
CA SER A 78 6.67 -3.33 5.15
C SER A 78 6.10 -4.74 5.33
N LEU A 79 5.50 -5.05 6.48
CA LEU A 79 4.90 -6.35 6.74
C LEU A 79 3.62 -6.57 5.93
N ILE A 80 2.77 -5.55 5.79
CA ILE A 80 1.53 -5.65 5.00
C ILE A 80 1.80 -5.57 3.48
N SER A 81 2.99 -5.12 3.08
CA SER A 81 3.49 -5.15 1.71
C SER A 81 4.22 -6.45 1.32
N VAL A 82 4.25 -7.45 2.20
CA VAL A 82 4.86 -8.74 1.86
C VAL A 82 4.02 -9.47 0.80
N PRO A 83 4.62 -9.94 -0.32
CA PRO A 83 3.90 -10.71 -1.33
C PRO A 83 3.49 -12.08 -0.79
N LEU A 84 2.26 -12.49 -1.09
CA LEU A 84 1.75 -13.81 -0.73
C LEU A 84 2.02 -14.84 -1.84
N ASN A 85 2.00 -16.13 -1.49
CA ASN A 85 2.13 -17.23 -2.44
C ASN A 85 0.79 -17.52 -3.12
N THR A 86 0.23 -16.50 -3.76
CA THR A 86 -0.97 -16.60 -4.60
C THR A 86 -0.56 -16.63 -6.07
N PRO A 87 -1.44 -17.03 -7.00
CA PRO A 87 -1.13 -16.98 -8.44
C PRO A 87 -0.74 -15.59 -8.94
N THR A 88 -1.32 -14.53 -8.35
CA THR A 88 -1.02 -13.14 -8.72
C THR A 88 0.22 -12.58 -8.02
N ARG A 89 0.68 -13.21 -6.92
CA ARG A 89 1.81 -12.76 -6.10
C ARG A 89 1.70 -11.32 -5.58
N GLU A 90 0.47 -10.80 -5.49
CA GLU A 90 0.21 -9.48 -4.93
C GLU A 90 0.54 -9.44 -3.43
N GLU A 91 0.82 -8.23 -2.95
CA GLU A 91 1.07 -7.92 -1.55
C GLU A 91 -0.14 -8.24 -0.66
N LEU A 92 0.10 -8.57 0.61
CA LEU A 92 -0.93 -8.97 1.57
C LEU A 92 -2.11 -7.99 1.60
N HIS A 93 -1.85 -6.70 1.70
CA HIS A 93 -2.92 -5.69 1.72
C HIS A 93 -3.78 -5.67 0.44
N TYR A 94 -3.20 -5.91 -0.74
CA TYR A 94 -3.94 -6.06 -2.00
C TYR A 94 -4.77 -7.33 -2.01
N GLN A 95 -4.23 -8.44 -1.49
CA GLN A 95 -4.98 -9.69 -1.38
C GLN A 95 -6.18 -9.56 -0.46
N LEU A 96 -6.07 -8.82 0.65
CA LEU A 96 -7.21 -8.52 1.52
C LEU A 96 -8.33 -7.79 0.77
N LYS A 97 -7.98 -6.87 -0.15
CA LYS A 97 -8.97 -6.24 -1.04
C LYS A 97 -9.64 -7.27 -1.95
N LEU A 98 -8.85 -8.11 -2.62
CA LEU A 98 -9.35 -9.09 -3.58
C LEU A 98 -10.24 -10.17 -2.94
N TRP A 99 -9.95 -10.56 -1.70
CA TRP A 99 -10.77 -11.52 -0.95
C TRP A 99 -12.00 -10.89 -0.30
N GLY A 100 -12.21 -9.57 -0.44
CA GLY A 100 -13.35 -8.87 0.14
C GLY A 100 -13.18 -8.49 1.62
N TYR A 101 -12.01 -8.70 2.22
CA TYR A 101 -11.66 -8.28 3.58
C TYR A 101 -11.27 -6.80 3.64
N SER A 102 -12.14 -5.95 3.07
CA SER A 102 -11.90 -4.51 2.99
C SER A 102 -11.95 -3.84 4.36
N GLN A 103 -12.73 -4.37 5.31
CA GLN A 103 -12.84 -3.83 6.66
C GLN A 103 -11.54 -4.02 7.46
N GLU A 104 -10.92 -5.19 7.38
CA GLU A 104 -9.62 -5.48 7.94
C GLU A 104 -8.56 -4.58 7.32
N ARG A 105 -8.58 -4.44 5.98
CA ARG A 105 -7.67 -3.54 5.26
C ARG A 105 -7.79 -2.09 5.74
N THR A 106 -9.01 -1.58 5.95
CA THR A 106 -9.25 -0.24 6.52
C THR A 106 -8.60 -0.10 7.90
N LYS A 107 -8.75 -1.07 8.80
CA LYS A 107 -8.17 -1.01 10.16
C LYS A 107 -6.64 -0.93 10.12
N LEU A 108 -6.00 -1.70 9.23
CA LEU A 108 -4.55 -1.65 9.04
C LEU A 108 -4.11 -0.24 8.62
N TYR A 109 -4.71 0.32 7.58
CA TYR A 109 -4.33 1.65 7.08
C TYR A 109 -4.69 2.80 8.02
N GLN A 110 -5.82 2.70 8.73
CA GLN A 110 -6.18 3.67 9.75
C GLN A 110 -5.17 3.72 10.90
N SER A 111 -4.45 2.60 11.16
CA SER A 111 -3.38 2.55 12.15
C SER A 111 -2.08 3.21 11.68
N LEU A 112 -1.92 3.40 10.36
CA LEU A 112 -0.71 3.92 9.73
C LEU A 112 -0.83 5.39 9.30
N VAL A 113 -2.04 5.87 9.02
CA VAL A 113 -2.27 7.23 8.51
C VAL A 113 -1.64 8.28 9.42
N ASP A 114 -0.92 9.22 8.81
CA ASP A 114 -0.19 10.31 9.48
C ASP A 114 0.94 9.85 10.45
N ARG A 115 1.27 8.55 10.49
CA ARG A 115 2.34 7.98 11.33
C ARG A 115 3.51 7.44 10.52
N VAL A 116 3.29 7.06 9.26
CA VAL A 116 4.35 6.66 8.33
C VAL A 116 4.98 7.91 7.72
N ASN A 117 5.84 8.56 8.50
CA ASN A 117 6.63 9.72 8.07
C ASN A 117 8.11 9.32 8.05
N HIS A 118 8.59 8.84 6.91
CA HIS A 118 10.03 8.67 6.72
C HIS A 118 10.66 10.03 6.42
N ARG A 119 11.87 10.25 6.92
CA ARG A 119 12.75 11.41 6.68
C ARG A 119 12.54 12.04 5.29
N GLY A 120 11.71 13.07 5.19
CA GLY A 120 11.53 13.87 3.97
C GLY A 120 10.71 13.24 2.83
N GLU A 121 10.05 12.09 3.03
CA GLU A 121 9.25 11.42 1.99
C GLU A 121 7.76 11.35 2.37
N GLU A 122 7.04 12.47 2.23
CA GLU A 122 5.58 12.56 2.43
C GLU A 122 4.79 11.58 1.53
N GLY A 123 5.44 11.00 0.51
CA GLY A 123 4.85 10.06 -0.44
C GLY A 123 4.32 8.78 0.19
N TRP A 124 4.93 8.30 1.29
CA TRP A 124 4.41 7.13 2.01
C TRP A 124 3.07 7.40 2.68
N ASN A 125 2.91 8.56 3.30
CA ASN A 125 1.63 8.94 3.89
C ASN A 125 0.55 9.14 2.82
N ALA A 126 0.91 9.74 1.67
CA ALA A 126 0.02 9.82 0.51
C ALA A 126 -0.42 8.43 0.05
N ARG A 127 0.50 7.48 -0.06
CA ARG A 127 0.18 6.11 -0.46
C ARG A 127 -0.75 5.41 0.54
N VAL A 128 -0.52 5.60 1.84
CA VAL A 128 -1.40 5.10 2.91
C VAL A 128 -2.81 5.69 2.78
N LEU A 129 -2.93 7.01 2.56
CA LEU A 129 -4.20 7.69 2.35
C LEU A 129 -4.93 7.18 1.09
N GLN A 130 -4.21 6.98 -0.02
CA GLN A 130 -4.78 6.38 -1.21
C GLN A 130 -5.35 4.98 -0.93
N CYS A 131 -4.57 4.09 -0.30
CA CYS A 131 -5.03 2.73 -0.02
C CYS A 131 -6.19 2.68 0.99
N LEU A 132 -6.23 3.61 1.96
CA LEU A 132 -7.35 3.80 2.86
C LEU A 132 -8.61 4.26 2.10
N GLY A 133 -8.47 5.22 1.19
CA GLY A 133 -9.54 5.69 0.32
C GLY A 133 -10.11 4.57 -0.56
N GLU A 134 -9.25 3.72 -1.13
CA GLU A 134 -9.70 2.53 -1.88
C GLU A 134 -10.45 1.53 -1.00
N SER A 135 -10.15 1.49 0.31
CA SER A 135 -10.81 0.58 1.24
C SER A 135 -12.23 1.06 1.52
N TYR A 136 -12.38 2.35 1.82
CA TYR A 136 -13.68 3.00 1.94
C TYR A 136 -14.50 2.91 0.65
N HIS A 137 -13.86 3.11 -0.51
CA HIS A 137 -14.52 2.98 -1.81
C HIS A 137 -15.12 1.57 -1.98
N SER A 138 -14.33 0.52 -1.71
CA SER A 138 -14.82 -0.87 -1.80
C SER A 138 -15.93 -1.22 -0.79
N GLN A 139 -16.14 -0.40 0.24
CA GLN A 139 -17.21 -0.55 1.23
C GLN A 139 -18.45 0.29 0.90
N GLY A 140 -18.42 1.09 -0.18
CA GLY A 140 -19.48 2.06 -0.50
C GLY A 140 -19.44 3.35 0.35
N ASN A 141 -18.40 3.54 1.16
CA ASN A 141 -18.22 4.73 2.00
C ASN A 141 -17.60 5.88 1.18
N TYR A 142 -18.32 6.35 0.17
CA TYR A 142 -17.82 7.29 -0.84
C TYR A 142 -17.34 8.63 -0.25
N SER A 143 -18.00 9.16 0.79
CA SER A 143 -17.58 10.42 1.44
C SER A 143 -16.23 10.30 2.14
N GLN A 144 -15.97 9.17 2.82
CA GLN A 144 -14.67 8.93 3.47
C GLN A 144 -13.58 8.66 2.42
N ALA A 145 -13.92 7.91 1.36
CA ALA A 145 -13.01 7.67 0.24
C ALA A 145 -12.56 8.99 -0.42
N LYS A 146 -13.52 9.89 -0.69
CA LYS A 146 -13.27 11.23 -1.21
C LYS A 146 -12.25 11.99 -0.36
N ALA A 147 -12.50 12.10 0.95
CA ALA A 147 -11.64 12.84 1.86
C ALA A 147 -10.20 12.27 1.89
N CYS A 148 -10.05 10.94 1.85
CA CYS A 148 -8.74 10.30 1.78
C CYS A 148 -8.02 10.60 0.45
N TYR A 149 -8.72 10.51 -0.69
CA TYR A 149 -8.14 10.79 -1.99
C TYR A 149 -7.76 12.26 -2.18
N GLU A 150 -8.56 13.20 -1.70
CA GLU A 150 -8.25 14.64 -1.76
C GLU A 150 -6.99 14.97 -0.95
N ARG A 151 -6.87 14.42 0.27
CA ARG A 151 -5.65 14.57 1.08
C ARG A 151 -4.43 13.95 0.40
N SER A 152 -4.58 12.75 -0.14
CA SER A 152 -3.50 12.08 -0.88
C SER A 152 -3.07 12.86 -2.12
N LEU A 153 -4.03 13.46 -2.84
CA LEU A 153 -3.77 14.22 -4.07
C LEU A 153 -2.95 15.47 -3.75
N SER A 154 -3.33 16.22 -2.71
CA SER A 154 -2.61 17.41 -2.28
C SER A 154 -1.13 17.13 -1.96
N ILE A 155 -0.83 15.97 -1.37
CA ILE A 155 0.55 15.56 -1.10
C ILE A 155 1.28 15.22 -2.40
N PHE A 156 0.72 14.38 -3.27
CA PHE A 156 1.37 14.04 -4.54
C PHE A 156 1.57 15.23 -5.48
N GLU A 157 0.66 16.21 -5.46
CA GLU A 157 0.83 17.48 -6.17
C GLU A 157 2.02 18.30 -5.64
N THR A 158 2.17 18.34 -4.31
CA THR A 158 3.32 19.00 -3.64
C THR A 158 4.63 18.31 -3.98
N LEU A 159 4.62 16.98 -4.05
CA LEU A 159 5.74 16.13 -4.47
C LEU A 159 5.98 16.17 -5.98
N LYS A 160 5.11 16.81 -6.76
CA LYS A 160 5.13 16.85 -8.23
C LYS A 160 5.08 15.45 -8.87
N ASP A 161 4.50 14.46 -8.18
CA ASP A 161 4.23 13.14 -8.73
C ASP A 161 2.95 13.18 -9.56
N THR A 162 3.11 13.53 -10.83
CA THR A 162 1.98 13.68 -11.76
C THR A 162 1.30 12.36 -12.10
N LEU A 163 1.99 11.23 -11.97
CA LEU A 163 1.43 9.92 -12.26
C LEU A 163 0.46 9.50 -11.15
N SER A 164 0.91 9.57 -9.88
CA SER A 164 0.07 9.26 -8.73
C SER A 164 -1.09 10.25 -8.58
N ALA A 165 -0.85 11.54 -8.84
CA ALA A 165 -1.92 12.55 -8.89
C ALA A 165 -2.98 12.24 -9.97
N GLY A 166 -2.56 11.84 -11.18
CA GLY A 166 -3.48 11.46 -12.26
C GLY A 166 -4.33 10.23 -11.92
N ALA A 167 -3.75 9.24 -11.24
CA ALA A 167 -4.49 8.07 -10.74
C ALA A 167 -5.56 8.48 -9.72
N LEU A 168 -5.23 9.38 -8.78
CA LEU A 168 -6.19 9.88 -7.79
C LEU A 168 -7.30 10.73 -8.40
N LEU A 169 -7.01 11.55 -9.41
CA LEU A 169 -8.04 12.31 -10.12
C LEU A 169 -9.04 11.37 -10.83
N THR A 170 -8.57 10.23 -11.33
CA THR A 170 -9.45 9.18 -11.90
C THR A 170 -10.36 8.61 -10.82
N LEU A 171 -9.79 8.19 -9.70
CA LEU A 171 -10.54 7.63 -8.57
C LEU A 171 -11.54 8.65 -7.99
N LEU A 172 -11.16 9.92 -7.88
CA LEU A 172 -12.08 10.99 -7.46
C LEU A 172 -13.25 11.14 -8.43
N GLY A 173 -13.00 11.10 -9.75
CA GLY A 173 -14.06 11.12 -10.75
C GLY A 173 -15.07 9.98 -10.57
N GLU A 174 -14.60 8.77 -10.27
CA GLU A 174 -15.46 7.63 -9.95
C GLU A 174 -16.29 7.88 -8.68
N ILE A 175 -15.68 8.45 -7.63
CA ILE A 175 -16.37 8.78 -6.38
C ILE A 175 -17.44 9.85 -6.58
N TYR A 176 -17.16 10.91 -7.34
CA TYR A 176 -18.15 11.94 -7.65
C TYR A 176 -19.31 11.38 -8.47
N ALA A 177 -19.04 10.50 -9.44
CA ALA A 177 -20.09 9.82 -10.20
C ALA A 177 -20.96 8.93 -9.29
N ALA A 178 -20.34 8.20 -8.35
CA ALA A 178 -21.06 7.36 -7.39
C ALA A 178 -21.91 8.18 -6.40
N LEU A 179 -21.52 9.42 -6.11
CA LEU A 179 -22.29 10.37 -5.30
C LEU A 179 -23.37 11.13 -6.08
N GLY A 180 -23.48 10.91 -7.40
CA GLY A 180 -24.46 11.60 -8.27
C GLY A 180 -24.05 13.02 -8.68
N ASP A 181 -22.82 13.44 -8.40
CA ASP A 181 -22.28 14.76 -8.76
C ASP A 181 -21.53 14.67 -10.09
N TYR A 182 -22.31 14.63 -11.17
CA TYR A 182 -21.80 14.41 -12.52
C TYR A 182 -20.97 15.59 -13.07
N ASP A 183 -21.21 16.80 -12.57
CA ASP A 183 -20.44 17.99 -12.96
C ASP A 183 -19.00 17.88 -12.48
N ASN A 184 -18.81 17.53 -11.20
CA ASN A 184 -17.47 17.31 -10.66
C ASN A 184 -16.82 16.05 -11.23
N ALA A 185 -17.57 14.97 -11.47
CA ALA A 185 -17.04 13.78 -12.14
C ALA A 185 -16.48 14.11 -13.54
N SER A 186 -17.24 14.87 -14.34
CA SER A 186 -16.84 15.31 -15.68
C SER A 186 -15.61 16.22 -15.65
N ASN A 187 -15.52 17.11 -14.66
CA ASN A 187 -14.35 17.96 -14.46
C ASN A 187 -13.11 17.13 -14.10
N HIS A 188 -13.21 16.19 -13.16
CA HIS A 188 -12.09 15.33 -12.79
C HIS A 188 -11.62 14.45 -13.96
N HIS A 189 -12.54 13.87 -14.75
CA HIS A 189 -12.18 13.13 -15.96
C HIS A 189 -11.44 13.99 -16.99
N ARG A 190 -11.86 15.25 -17.15
CA ARG A 190 -11.18 16.22 -18.03
C ARG A 190 -9.78 16.55 -17.52
N CYS A 191 -9.63 16.84 -16.23
CA CYS A 191 -8.35 17.12 -15.58
C CYS A 191 -7.39 15.93 -15.69
N THR A 192 -7.85 14.71 -15.39
CA THR A 192 -7.10 13.47 -15.59
C THR A 192 -6.58 13.36 -17.03
N ARG A 193 -7.47 13.54 -18.02
CA ARG A 193 -7.09 13.46 -19.44
C ARG A 193 -6.03 14.50 -19.80
N GLN A 194 -6.19 15.74 -19.32
CA GLN A 194 -5.24 16.82 -19.56
C GLN A 194 -3.88 16.54 -18.91
N ALA A 195 -3.87 16.00 -17.68
CA ALA A 195 -2.64 15.60 -16.98
C ALA A 195 -1.89 14.50 -17.75
N PHE A 196 -2.60 13.47 -18.21
CA PHE A 196 -1.99 12.41 -19.04
C PHE A 196 -1.47 12.93 -20.38
N LEU A 197 -2.19 13.83 -21.04
CA LEU A 197 -1.72 14.46 -22.28
C LEU A 197 -0.46 15.30 -22.06
N LYS A 198 -0.41 16.08 -20.98
CA LYS A 198 0.77 16.87 -20.59
C LYS A 198 1.98 15.98 -20.29
N ASN A 199 1.78 14.88 -19.56
CA ASN A 199 2.83 13.88 -19.33
C ASN A 199 3.30 13.24 -20.64
N ARG A 200 2.39 12.89 -21.55
CA ARG A 200 2.73 12.30 -22.86
C ARG A 200 3.51 13.26 -23.77
N LEU A 201 3.21 14.56 -23.72
CA LEU A 201 3.96 15.60 -24.43
C LEU A 201 5.37 15.81 -23.84
N ASN A 202 5.53 15.69 -22.51
CA ASN A 202 6.84 15.71 -21.85
C ASN A 202 7.68 14.44 -22.09
N CYS A 203 7.04 13.33 -22.46
CA CYS A 203 7.70 12.07 -22.82
C CYS A 203 7.95 11.90 -24.32
N GLN A 204 7.84 12.94 -25.16
CA GLN A 204 8.31 12.81 -26.54
C GLN A 204 9.82 12.47 -26.51
N PRO A 205 10.27 11.37 -27.16
CA PRO A 205 11.69 11.15 -27.33
C PRO A 205 12.27 12.39 -27.98
N LYS A 206 13.34 12.94 -27.40
CA LYS A 206 14.13 14.01 -28.04
C LYS A 206 14.26 13.62 -29.52
N PRO A 207 13.91 14.48 -30.49
CA PRO A 207 14.15 14.15 -31.87
C PRO A 207 15.65 13.83 -31.95
N TYR A 208 15.98 12.59 -32.26
CA TYR A 208 17.31 12.26 -32.72
C TYR A 208 17.53 13.19 -33.90
N SER A 209 18.37 14.21 -33.72
CA SER A 209 18.81 15.07 -34.79
C SER A 209 19.53 14.17 -35.79
N CYS A 210 18.82 13.71 -36.81
CA CYS A 210 19.37 12.93 -37.90
C CYS A 210 20.12 13.91 -38.82
N SER A 211 21.27 14.37 -38.36
CA SER A 211 22.20 15.22 -39.10
C SER A 211 23.13 14.37 -39.97
N ILE A 212 22.57 13.50 -40.83
CA ILE A 212 23.31 12.80 -41.88
C ILE A 212 22.38 12.56 -43.08
N LEU A 213 22.03 13.61 -43.81
CA LEU A 213 21.63 13.54 -45.24
C LEU A 213 21.87 14.89 -45.93
N SER A 214 23.11 15.41 -45.87
CA SER A 214 23.53 16.56 -46.69
C SER A 214 24.93 16.39 -47.30
N GLN A 215 25.30 15.15 -47.65
CA GLN A 215 26.46 14.87 -48.51
C GLN A 215 26.13 13.80 -49.53
N LEU A 216 25.18 14.09 -50.42
CA LEU A 216 25.11 13.52 -51.77
C LEU A 216 24.41 14.56 -52.66
N ASN A 217 25.19 15.52 -53.13
CA ASN A 217 25.08 16.21 -54.41
C ASN A 217 26.42 16.88 -54.70
#